data_AF-A0AAW7CE89-F1
#
_entry.id   AF-A0AAW7CE89-F1
#
_cell.length_a   1.000
_cell.length_b   1.000
_cell.length_c   1.000
_cell.angle_alpha   90.00
_cell.angle_beta   90.00
_cell.angle_gamma   90.00
#
_symmetry.space_group_name_H-M   'P 1'
#
loop_
_entity.id
_entity.type
_entity.pdbx_description
1 polymer ?
#
loop_
_entity_poly.entity_id
_entity_poly.type
_entity_poly.pdbx_seq_one_letter_code
_entity_poly.pdbx_strand_id
1 'polypeptide(L)'
;MNLRKGQLEFGGNRIKVFHDDVLAKEIISNHILSALPKSINRELVVVCIGTDRSTGDSLGPLTGTLLEETGLACFNVYGTLDKPVHALNLEENIERIYQKHHDPFIIAVDACLGKMKSVGMIQIGDGPVKPGAGVKKDLPPVGDIHITGIVNISGFMEFTVLQNTRLNLVLKMAKLIAAGISRANLHLQYQNAMISMNSGQAKEKLI
;
A
#
# COMPACT_ATOMS: atom_id res chain seq x y z
N MET A 1 23.33 -6.84 -24.90
CA MET A 1 22.04 -6.92 -24.17
C MET A 1 21.99 -5.70 -23.26
N ASN A 2 21.24 -4.67 -23.65
CA ASN A 2 21.28 -3.36 -22.98
C ASN A 2 20.47 -3.40 -21.68
N LEU A 3 21.17 -3.47 -20.55
CA LEU A 3 20.62 -3.25 -19.22
C LEU A 3 20.18 -1.78 -19.12
N ARG A 4 18.87 -1.52 -19.20
CA ARG A 4 18.32 -0.21 -18.85
C ARG A 4 18.53 0.00 -17.35
N LYS A 5 19.45 0.88 -16.98
CA LYS A 5 19.56 1.43 -15.63
C LYS A 5 18.21 2.07 -15.28
N GLY A 6 17.48 1.49 -14.33
CA GLY A 6 16.31 2.14 -13.73
C GLY A 6 16.74 3.50 -13.20
N GLN A 7 16.14 4.56 -13.72
CA GLN A 7 16.31 5.92 -13.20
C GLN A 7 15.60 5.97 -11.85
N LEU A 8 16.35 5.71 -10.77
CA LEU A 8 15.96 6.07 -9.41
C LEU A 8 16.01 7.60 -9.31
N GLU A 9 14.87 8.25 -9.54
CA GLU A 9 14.70 9.68 -9.24
C GLU A 9 14.44 9.82 -7.74
N PHE A 10 15.50 10.03 -6.95
CA PHE A 10 15.39 10.46 -5.54
C PHE A 10 15.12 11.97 -5.49
N GLY A 11 13.86 12.36 -5.71
CA GLY A 11 13.38 13.72 -5.53
C GLY A 11 12.29 13.78 -4.46
N GLY A 12 12.64 14.21 -3.25
CA GLY A 12 11.76 14.23 -2.06
C GLY A 12 11.57 12.84 -1.43
N ASN A 13 10.87 12.75 -0.29
CA ASN A 13 10.50 11.50 0.41
C ASN A 13 9.54 10.60 -0.40
N ARG A 14 9.64 10.60 -1.73
CA ARG A 14 8.80 9.84 -2.64
C ARG A 14 9.68 8.93 -3.48
N ILE A 15 9.31 7.67 -3.55
CA ILE A 15 9.96 6.68 -4.41
C ILE A 15 9.03 6.31 -5.56
N LYS A 16 9.63 5.97 -6.69
CA LYS A 16 8.94 5.51 -7.89
C LYS A 16 9.66 4.31 -8.45
N VAL A 17 8.92 3.23 -8.70
CA VAL A 17 9.50 2.02 -9.26
C VAL A 17 8.52 1.36 -10.22
N PHE A 18 9.02 0.77 -11.31
CA PHE A 18 8.17 0.04 -12.24
C PHE A 18 7.84 -1.35 -11.70
N HIS A 19 6.66 -1.86 -12.05
CA HIS A 19 6.19 -3.14 -11.53
C HIS A 19 7.00 -4.36 -11.98
N ASP A 20 7.82 -4.20 -13.02
CA ASP A 20 8.67 -5.22 -13.61
C ASP A 20 10.15 -5.07 -13.22
N ASP A 21 10.47 -4.08 -12.38
CA ASP A 21 11.81 -3.93 -11.83
C ASP A 21 12.09 -5.05 -10.80
N VAL A 22 13.21 -5.74 -10.98
CA VAL A 22 13.63 -6.86 -10.13
C VAL A 22 13.86 -6.46 -8.68
N LEU A 23 14.18 -5.19 -8.40
CA LEU A 23 14.40 -4.65 -7.07
C LEU A 23 13.14 -4.01 -6.48
N ALA A 24 12.03 -3.91 -7.22
CA ALA A 24 10.84 -3.18 -6.79
C ALA A 24 10.30 -3.64 -5.44
N LYS A 25 10.27 -4.95 -5.22
CA LYS A 25 9.82 -5.55 -3.95
C LYS A 25 10.66 -5.06 -2.77
N GLU A 26 11.97 -5.02 -2.95
CA GLU A 26 12.92 -4.59 -1.91
C GLU A 26 12.82 -3.09 -1.66
N ILE A 27 12.72 -2.30 -2.73
CA ILE A 27 12.55 -0.85 -2.66
C ILE A 27 11.27 -0.49 -1.90
N ILE A 28 10.14 -1.13 -2.22
CA ILE A 28 8.86 -0.93 -1.52
C ILE A 28 9.00 -1.27 -0.04
N SER A 29 9.53 -2.45 0.27
CA SER A 29 9.70 -2.91 1.66
C SER A 29 10.58 -1.97 2.48
N ASN A 30 11.72 -1.54 1.94
CA ASN A 30 12.66 -0.69 2.65
C ASN A 30 12.07 0.69 2.91
N HIS A 31 11.32 1.24 1.94
CA HIS A 31 10.68 2.53 2.12
C HIS A 31 9.57 2.47 3.18
N ILE A 32 8.72 1.43 3.17
CA ILE A 32 7.73 1.20 4.24
C ILE A 32 8.44 1.19 5.59
N LEU A 33 9.45 0.34 5.77
CA LEU A 33 10.19 0.22 7.03
C LEU A 33 10.81 1.54 7.48
N SER A 34 11.30 2.36 6.54
CA SER A 34 11.89 3.66 6.86
C SER A 34 10.87 4.71 7.30
N ALA A 35 9.63 4.59 6.82
CA ALA A 35 8.54 5.52 7.13
C ALA A 35 7.76 5.12 8.40
N LEU A 36 7.88 3.87 8.85
CA LEU A 36 7.20 3.40 10.05
C LEU A 36 7.60 4.23 11.27
N PRO A 37 6.64 4.46 12.19
CA PRO A 37 6.90 5.27 13.37
C PRO A 37 7.88 4.53 14.27
N LYS A 38 8.87 5.26 14.81
CA LYS A 38 9.84 4.70 15.78
C LYS A 38 9.19 4.42 17.15
N SER A 39 8.00 4.95 17.38
CA SER A 39 7.22 4.72 18.61
C SER A 39 6.62 3.32 18.61
N ILE A 40 6.76 2.63 19.75
CA ILE A 40 6.52 1.19 19.89
C ILE A 40 5.01 0.83 19.97
N ASN A 41 4.10 1.81 20.02
CA ASN A 41 2.70 1.59 20.40
C ASN A 41 1.64 1.94 19.34
N ARG A 42 2.05 2.19 18.09
CA ARG A 42 1.09 2.46 17.00
C ARG A 42 0.73 1.16 16.29
N GLU A 43 -0.56 0.90 16.14
CA GLU A 43 -1.02 -0.25 15.37
C GLU A 43 -0.89 0.00 13.87
N LEU A 44 -0.32 -0.95 13.13
CA LEU A 44 -0.12 -0.78 11.69
C LEU A 44 -1.37 -1.22 10.93
N VAL A 45 -1.86 -0.36 10.05
CA VAL A 45 -3.07 -0.58 9.27
C VAL A 45 -2.77 -0.34 7.79
N VAL A 46 -3.19 -1.25 6.92
CA VAL A 46 -3.18 -1.08 5.47
C VAL A 46 -4.63 -0.90 5.00
N VAL A 47 -4.91 0.23 4.35
CA VAL A 47 -6.22 0.53 3.78
C VAL A 47 -6.11 0.50 2.26
N CYS A 48 -6.65 -0.56 1.69
CA CYS A 48 -6.67 -0.83 0.26
C CYS A 48 -7.93 -0.25 -0.39
N ILE A 49 -7.78 0.89 -1.05
CA ILE A 49 -8.86 1.69 -1.61
C ILE A 49 -9.14 1.28 -3.06
N GLY A 50 -10.42 1.14 -3.39
CA GLY A 50 -10.90 0.86 -4.74
C GLY A 50 -12.10 -0.09 -4.76
N THR A 51 -12.55 -0.48 -5.95
CA THR A 51 -13.62 -1.46 -6.14
C THR A 51 -13.26 -2.53 -7.17
N ASP A 52 -13.78 -3.72 -6.95
CA ASP A 52 -13.81 -4.85 -7.89
C ASP A 52 -14.67 -4.60 -9.14
N ARG A 53 -15.56 -3.59 -9.11
CA ARG A 53 -16.48 -3.26 -10.22
C ARG A 53 -15.81 -2.53 -11.39
N SER A 54 -14.56 -2.12 -11.24
CA SER A 54 -13.78 -1.44 -12.28
C SER A 54 -12.37 -2.01 -12.31
N THR A 55 -11.92 -2.52 -13.45
CA THR A 55 -10.66 -3.28 -13.52
C THR A 55 -9.43 -2.43 -13.18
N GLY A 56 -9.45 -1.13 -13.45
CA GLY A 56 -8.40 -0.19 -13.08
C GLY A 56 -8.43 0.20 -11.60
N ASP A 57 -9.62 0.23 -11.00
CA ASP A 57 -9.83 0.58 -9.60
C ASP A 57 -9.70 -0.62 -8.66
N SER A 58 -9.54 -1.83 -9.19
CA SER A 58 -9.44 -3.04 -8.39
C SER A 58 -8.06 -3.26 -7.77
N LEU A 59 -7.10 -2.36 -7.99
CA LEU A 59 -5.74 -2.47 -7.44
C LEU A 59 -5.75 -2.64 -5.92
N GLY A 60 -6.46 -1.78 -5.21
CA GLY A 60 -6.59 -1.86 -3.76
C GLY A 60 -7.20 -3.18 -3.31
N PRO A 61 -8.46 -3.50 -3.66
CA PRO A 61 -9.11 -4.75 -3.26
C PRO A 61 -8.30 -6.01 -3.59
N LEU A 62 -7.62 -6.06 -4.75
CA LEU A 62 -6.71 -7.16 -5.10
C LEU A 62 -5.50 -7.22 -4.18
N THR A 63 -4.87 -6.09 -3.88
CA THR A 63 -3.77 -6.04 -2.91
C THR A 63 -4.24 -6.49 -1.53
N GLY A 64 -5.38 -6.00 -1.05
CA GLY A 64 -5.90 -6.37 0.26
C GLY A 64 -6.21 -7.86 0.38
N THR A 65 -6.85 -8.45 -0.62
CA THR A 65 -7.09 -9.91 -0.65
C THR A 65 -5.78 -10.69 -0.58
N LEU A 66 -4.77 -10.31 -1.37
CA LEU A 66 -3.47 -10.99 -1.35
C LEU A 66 -2.75 -10.86 0.01
N LEU A 67 -2.90 -9.73 0.69
CA LEU A 67 -2.34 -9.52 2.03
C LEU A 67 -3.09 -10.34 3.09
N GLU A 68 -4.42 -10.42 3.00
CA GLU A 68 -5.26 -11.23 3.89
C GLU A 68 -4.92 -12.72 3.75
N GLU A 69 -4.81 -13.21 2.51
CA GLU A 69 -4.38 -14.59 2.21
C GLU A 69 -2.96 -14.90 2.71
N THR A 70 -2.08 -13.90 2.75
CA THR A 70 -0.70 -14.06 3.26
C THR A 70 -0.68 -14.24 4.79
N GLY A 71 -1.68 -13.72 5.51
CA GLY A 71 -1.73 -13.80 6.98
C GLY A 71 -0.66 -12.95 7.68
N LEU A 72 -0.69 -11.63 7.47
CA LEU A 72 0.24 -10.70 8.14
C LEU A 72 0.05 -10.73 9.66
N ALA A 73 1.15 -10.69 10.42
CA ALA A 73 1.07 -10.63 11.90
C ALA A 73 1.21 -9.20 12.45
N CYS A 74 1.84 -8.30 11.70
CA CYS A 74 2.12 -6.94 12.17
C CYS A 74 1.16 -5.89 11.60
N PHE A 75 0.42 -6.21 10.54
CA PHE A 75 -0.48 -5.27 9.86
C PHE A 75 -1.92 -5.76 9.87
N ASN A 76 -2.85 -4.85 10.12
CA ASN A 76 -4.28 -5.06 9.93
C ASN A 76 -4.68 -4.60 8.53
N VAL A 77 -5.45 -5.41 7.79
CA VAL A 77 -5.81 -5.12 6.39
C VAL A 77 -7.28 -4.76 6.28
N TYR A 78 -7.57 -3.67 5.55
CA TYR A 78 -8.91 -3.23 5.19
C TYR A 78 -8.98 -3.02 3.68
N GLY A 79 -10.11 -3.36 3.07
CA GLY A 79 -10.28 -3.24 1.62
C GLY A 79 -9.81 -4.49 0.89
N THR A 80 -10.65 -5.52 0.86
CA THR A 80 -10.43 -6.75 0.10
C THR A 80 -11.48 -6.85 -1.02
N LEU A 81 -11.37 -7.85 -1.88
CA LEU A 81 -12.45 -8.15 -2.83
C LEU A 81 -13.78 -8.46 -2.11
N ASP A 82 -13.73 -9.17 -0.97
CA ASP A 82 -14.93 -9.52 -0.19
C ASP A 82 -15.50 -8.32 0.58
N LYS A 83 -14.63 -7.42 1.04
CA LYS A 83 -14.99 -6.23 1.82
C LYS A 83 -14.29 -4.99 1.25
N PRO A 84 -14.73 -4.49 0.09
CA PRO A 84 -14.07 -3.38 -0.59
C PRO A 84 -14.23 -2.07 0.21
N VAL A 85 -13.19 -1.24 0.19
CA VAL A 85 -13.21 0.11 0.71
C VAL A 85 -13.13 1.06 -0.48
N HIS A 86 -14.22 1.76 -0.76
CA HIS A 86 -14.37 2.62 -1.94
C HIS A 86 -15.03 3.94 -1.55
N ALA A 87 -15.15 4.87 -2.51
CA ALA A 87 -15.67 6.23 -2.28
C ALA A 87 -17.00 6.33 -1.51
N LEU A 88 -17.89 5.33 -1.58
CA LEU A 88 -19.20 5.36 -0.92
C LEU A 88 -19.17 4.96 0.57
N ASN A 89 -18.15 4.24 1.02
CA ASN A 89 -18.05 3.74 2.39
C ASN A 89 -16.70 4.09 3.04
N LEU A 90 -15.88 4.94 2.40
CA LEU A 90 -14.54 5.27 2.86
C LEU A 90 -14.57 5.92 4.24
N GLU A 91 -15.39 6.97 4.41
CA GLU A 91 -15.50 7.74 5.65
C GLU A 91 -15.87 6.83 6.84
N GLU A 92 -16.91 6.02 6.69
CA GLU A 92 -17.33 5.04 7.70
C GLU A 92 -16.21 4.04 8.05
N ASN A 93 -15.46 3.55 7.05
CA ASN A 93 -14.35 2.63 7.31
C ASN A 93 -13.19 3.31 8.04
N ILE A 94 -12.89 4.57 7.72
CA ILE A 94 -11.86 5.35 8.43
C ILE A 94 -12.28 5.56 9.88
N GLU A 95 -13.53 5.95 10.14
CA GLU A 95 -14.07 6.08 11.50
C GLU A 95 -13.94 4.75 12.27
N ARG A 96 -14.33 3.63 11.64
CA ARG A 96 -14.21 2.31 12.25
C ARG A 96 -12.75 1.93 12.58
N ILE A 97 -11.80 2.31 11.72
CA ILE A 97 -10.38 2.07 11.95
C ILE A 97 -9.91 2.84 13.20
N TYR A 98 -10.23 4.12 13.30
CA TYR A 98 -9.85 4.93 14.47
C TYR A 98 -10.57 4.53 15.76
N GLN A 99 -11.76 3.93 15.68
CA GLN A 99 -12.46 3.36 16.84
C GLN A 99 -11.85 2.04 17.30
N LYS A 100 -11.38 1.20 16.36
CA LYS A 100 -10.88 -0.15 16.66
C LYS A 100 -9.40 -0.18 17.01
N HIS A 101 -8.60 0.66 16.38
CA HIS A 101 -7.14 0.64 16.47
C HIS A 101 -6.63 1.82 17.29
N HIS A 102 -5.74 1.56 18.23
CA HIS A 102 -5.12 2.62 19.03
C HIS A 102 -4.00 3.29 18.24
N ASP A 103 -4.12 4.61 18.03
CA ASP A 103 -3.16 5.46 17.32
C ASP A 103 -2.65 4.82 16.01
N PRO A 104 -3.54 4.47 15.06
CA PRO A 104 -3.18 3.65 13.92
C PRO A 104 -2.22 4.41 13.00
N PHE A 105 -1.15 3.74 12.54
CA PHE A 105 -0.33 4.20 11.43
C PHE A 105 -0.87 3.58 10.14
N ILE A 106 -1.42 4.41 9.26
CA ILE A 106 -2.18 3.98 8.10
C ILE A 106 -1.32 4.07 6.84
N ILE A 107 -1.24 2.95 6.12
CA ILE A 107 -0.69 2.85 4.76
C ILE A 107 -1.88 2.76 3.80
N ALA A 108 -2.13 3.81 3.03
CA ALA A 108 -3.15 3.78 1.99
C ALA A 108 -2.61 3.12 0.71
N VAL A 109 -3.37 2.24 0.08
CA VAL A 109 -3.07 1.68 -1.25
C VAL A 109 -4.19 2.11 -2.20
N ASP A 110 -3.84 2.77 -3.30
CA ASP A 110 -4.82 3.30 -4.25
C ASP A 110 -4.33 3.14 -5.70
N ALA A 111 -5.24 3.23 -6.66
CA ALA A 111 -4.94 3.28 -8.09
C ALA A 111 -5.14 4.70 -8.62
N CYS A 112 -4.30 5.12 -9.57
CA CYS A 112 -4.51 6.38 -10.26
C CYS A 112 -4.21 6.28 -11.75
N LEU A 113 -4.65 7.30 -12.47
CA LEU A 113 -4.30 7.51 -13.87
C LEU A 113 -3.12 8.48 -13.97
N GLY A 114 -2.30 8.33 -15.00
CA GLY A 114 -1.12 9.17 -15.18
C GLY A 114 -0.66 9.29 -16.62
N LYS A 115 0.57 9.78 -16.80
CA LYS A 115 1.16 9.90 -18.14
C LYS A 115 1.46 8.52 -18.72
N MET A 116 1.38 8.38 -20.04
CA MET A 116 1.68 7.13 -20.75
C MET A 116 3.00 6.48 -20.33
N LYS A 117 4.06 7.27 -20.18
CA LYS A 117 5.39 6.80 -19.74
C LYS A 117 5.46 6.30 -18.29
N SER A 118 4.41 6.55 -17.50
CA SER A 118 4.33 6.21 -16.08
C SER A 118 3.37 5.06 -15.82
N VAL A 119 2.65 4.57 -16.84
CA VAL A 119 1.78 3.39 -16.69
C VAL A 119 2.63 2.19 -16.27
N GLY A 120 2.17 1.48 -15.22
CA GLY A 120 2.90 0.38 -14.60
C GLY A 120 3.88 0.80 -13.51
N MET A 121 3.97 2.09 -13.19
CA MET A 121 4.76 2.59 -12.07
C MET A 121 3.97 2.51 -10.76
N ILE A 122 4.65 2.11 -9.70
CA ILE A 122 4.20 2.22 -8.31
C ILE A 122 4.94 3.39 -7.68
N GLN A 123 4.20 4.25 -6.99
CA GLN A 123 4.71 5.39 -6.26
C GLN A 123 4.45 5.19 -4.79
N ILE A 124 5.43 5.49 -3.95
CA ILE A 124 5.23 5.56 -2.50
C ILE A 124 5.62 6.95 -2.05
N GLY A 125 4.82 7.54 -1.19
CA GLY A 125 5.10 8.85 -0.63
C GLY A 125 4.56 9.04 0.76
N ASP A 126 5.20 9.96 1.47
CA ASP A 126 4.72 10.44 2.75
C ASP A 126 3.43 11.25 2.62
N GLY A 127 2.64 11.19 3.69
CA GLY A 127 1.37 11.87 3.82
C GLY A 127 0.21 11.12 3.16
N PRO A 128 -1.01 11.65 3.33
CA PRO A 128 -2.21 10.97 2.88
C PRO A 128 -2.37 11.02 1.36
N VAL A 129 -3.05 10.01 0.83
CA VAL A 129 -3.65 10.06 -0.51
C VAL A 129 -5.01 10.74 -0.44
N LYS A 130 -5.39 11.45 -1.49
CA LYS A 130 -6.77 11.87 -1.74
C LYS A 130 -7.37 10.91 -2.75
N PRO A 131 -8.13 9.89 -2.30
CA PRO A 131 -8.71 8.93 -3.22
C PRO A 131 -9.79 9.59 -4.08
N GLY A 132 -10.10 8.96 -5.20
CA GLY A 132 -11.26 9.35 -6.02
C GLY A 132 -10.96 9.85 -7.42
N ALA A 133 -9.86 9.42 -8.05
CA ALA A 133 -9.56 9.75 -9.46
C ALA A 133 -10.71 9.42 -10.43
N GLY A 134 -11.63 8.51 -10.07
CA GLY A 134 -12.82 8.17 -10.85
C GLY A 134 -14.16 8.76 -10.37
N VAL A 135 -14.18 9.58 -9.31
CA VAL A 135 -15.44 10.05 -8.68
C VAL A 135 -15.42 11.55 -8.41
N LYS A 136 -16.54 12.24 -8.68
CA LYS A 136 -16.72 13.68 -8.39
C LYS A 136 -17.13 13.93 -6.94
N LYS A 137 -16.48 13.26 -5.98
CA LYS A 137 -16.77 13.43 -4.55
C LYS A 137 -15.57 14.02 -3.84
N ASP A 138 -15.83 14.85 -2.83
CA ASP A 138 -14.82 15.27 -1.87
C ASP A 138 -14.67 14.14 -0.84
N LEU A 139 -13.54 13.45 -0.87
CA LEU A 139 -13.26 12.30 -0.01
C LEU A 139 -12.20 12.68 1.03
N PRO A 140 -12.30 12.16 2.27
CA PRO A 140 -11.30 12.43 3.29
C PRO A 140 -9.92 11.91 2.84
N PRO A 141 -8.84 12.66 3.13
CA PRO A 141 -7.49 12.17 2.91
C PRO A 141 -7.21 10.95 3.80
N VAL A 142 -6.49 9.94 3.28
CA VAL A 142 -6.22 8.68 3.99
C VAL A 142 -4.73 8.36 3.99
N GLY A 143 -4.21 7.98 5.15
CA GLY A 143 -2.84 7.46 5.30
C GLY A 143 -1.86 8.43 5.94
N ASP A 144 -0.94 7.89 6.73
CA ASP A 144 0.32 8.54 7.09
C ASP A 144 1.33 8.43 5.94
N ILE A 145 1.23 7.34 5.16
CA ILE A 145 1.89 7.16 3.86
C ILE A 145 0.89 6.58 2.85
N HIS A 146 1.22 6.70 1.57
CA HIS A 146 0.43 6.11 0.49
C HIS A 146 1.28 5.37 -0.53
N ILE A 147 0.71 4.32 -1.09
CA ILE A 147 1.23 3.56 -2.23
C ILE A 147 0.20 3.69 -3.36
N THR A 148 0.60 4.28 -4.48
CA THR A 148 -0.29 4.46 -5.62
C THR A 148 0.23 3.78 -6.86
N GLY A 149 -0.60 2.97 -7.50
CA GLY A 149 -0.29 2.37 -8.79
C GLY A 149 -0.85 3.17 -9.96
N ILE A 150 0.00 3.54 -10.92
CA ILE A 150 -0.45 4.18 -12.18
C ILE A 150 -0.91 3.10 -13.14
N VAL A 151 -2.21 2.83 -13.16
CA VAL A 151 -2.78 1.66 -13.86
C VAL A 151 -3.09 1.93 -15.32
N ASN A 152 -3.29 3.19 -15.71
CA ASN A 152 -3.60 3.58 -17.08
C ASN A 152 -3.36 5.08 -17.33
N ILE A 153 -3.66 5.55 -18.54
CA ILE A 153 -3.41 6.90 -19.02
C ILE A 153 -4.54 7.85 -18.56
N SER A 154 -4.17 9.00 -17.98
CA SER A 154 -5.10 10.09 -17.65
C SER A 154 -5.53 10.88 -18.89
N GLY A 155 -6.70 11.51 -18.86
CA GLY A 155 -7.16 12.34 -19.97
C GLY A 155 -8.68 12.40 -20.09
N PHE A 156 -9.20 12.06 -21.27
CA PHE A 156 -10.64 12.10 -21.51
C PHE A 156 -11.30 10.77 -21.09
N MET A 157 -12.50 10.85 -20.51
CA MET A 157 -13.29 9.70 -20.04
C MET A 157 -12.57 8.79 -19.03
N GLU A 158 -11.96 9.37 -18.00
CA GLU A 158 -11.17 8.65 -16.98
C GLU A 158 -11.94 7.50 -16.30
N PHE A 159 -13.24 7.68 -16.06
CA PHE A 159 -14.10 6.62 -15.55
C PHE A 159 -14.16 5.40 -16.49
N THR A 160 -14.36 5.62 -17.79
CA THR A 160 -14.39 4.56 -18.81
C THR A 160 -13.01 3.92 -18.97
N VAL A 161 -11.93 4.72 -18.86
CA VAL A 161 -10.56 4.22 -18.91
C VAL A 161 -10.31 3.24 -17.75
N LEU A 162 -10.71 3.59 -16.53
CA LEU A 162 -10.60 2.70 -15.38
C LEU A 162 -11.40 1.41 -15.60
N GLN A 163 -12.62 1.48 -16.12
CA GLN A 163 -13.45 0.30 -16.40
C GLN A 163 -12.86 -0.65 -17.45
N ASN A 164 -12.03 -0.15 -18.37
CA ASN A 164 -11.43 -0.92 -19.47
C ASN A 164 -9.92 -1.14 -19.29
N THR A 165 -9.39 -0.89 -18.09
CA THR A 165 -7.96 -1.08 -17.81
C THR A 165 -7.61 -2.57 -17.83
N ARG A 166 -6.42 -2.92 -18.34
CA ARG A 166 -5.99 -4.30 -18.44
C ARG A 166 -5.77 -4.91 -17.06
N LEU A 167 -6.65 -5.82 -16.65
CA LEU A 167 -6.58 -6.50 -15.35
C LEU A 167 -5.23 -7.16 -15.07
N ASN A 168 -4.57 -7.75 -16.09
CA ASN A 168 -3.24 -8.36 -15.92
C ASN A 168 -2.17 -7.37 -15.40
N LEU A 169 -2.21 -6.11 -15.85
CA LEU A 169 -1.29 -5.08 -15.35
C LEU A 169 -1.60 -4.78 -13.88
N VAL A 170 -2.87 -4.55 -13.57
CA VAL A 170 -3.35 -4.26 -12.20
C VAL A 170 -3.01 -5.39 -11.24
N LEU A 171 -3.23 -6.65 -11.64
CA LEU A 171 -2.88 -7.81 -10.84
C LEU A 171 -1.38 -7.95 -10.59
N LYS A 172 -0.53 -7.65 -11.59
CA LYS A 172 0.94 -7.64 -11.41
C LYS A 172 1.37 -6.58 -10.39
N MET A 173 0.78 -5.38 -10.49
CA MET A 173 1.04 -4.29 -9.55
C MET A 173 0.56 -4.66 -8.14
N ALA A 174 -0.66 -5.22 -8.02
CA ALA A 174 -1.23 -5.66 -6.75
C ALA A 174 -0.33 -6.69 -6.05
N LYS A 175 0.13 -7.71 -6.80
CA LYS A 175 1.08 -8.73 -6.31
C LYS A 175 2.39 -8.15 -5.83
N LEU A 176 2.93 -7.17 -6.55
CA LEU A 176 4.19 -6.53 -6.16
C LEU A 176 4.04 -5.68 -4.89
N ILE A 177 2.97 -4.88 -4.79
CA ILE A 177 2.67 -4.10 -3.58
C ILE A 177 2.50 -5.04 -2.39
N ALA A 178 1.69 -6.10 -2.56
CA ALA A 178 1.47 -7.11 -1.53
C ALA A 178 2.80 -7.76 -1.09
N ALA A 179 3.64 -8.18 -2.04
CA ALA A 179 4.94 -8.77 -1.73
C ALA A 179 5.89 -7.81 -0.99
N GLY A 180 5.85 -6.51 -1.31
CA GLY A 180 6.63 -5.48 -0.61
C GLY A 180 6.18 -5.29 0.84
N ILE A 181 4.87 -5.19 1.08
CA ILE A 181 4.28 -5.09 2.42
C ILE A 181 4.54 -6.38 3.23
N SER A 182 4.32 -7.56 2.64
CA SER A 182 4.58 -8.85 3.30
C SER A 182 6.05 -9.02 3.68
N ARG A 183 6.99 -8.49 2.89
CA ARG A 183 8.41 -8.46 3.23
C ARG A 183 8.70 -7.54 4.41
N ALA A 184 8.10 -6.34 4.44
CA ALA A 184 8.22 -5.44 5.58
C ALA A 184 7.65 -6.08 6.86
N ASN A 185 6.49 -6.73 6.76
CA ASN A 185 5.88 -7.51 7.85
C ASN A 185 6.85 -8.57 8.40
N LEU A 186 7.49 -9.36 7.53
CA LEU A 186 8.45 -10.38 7.97
C LEU A 186 9.64 -9.76 8.72
N HIS A 187 10.15 -8.61 8.27
CA HIS A 187 11.23 -7.90 8.95
C HIS A 187 10.82 -7.46 10.37
N LEU A 188 9.62 -6.90 10.50
CA LEU A 188 9.07 -6.50 11.81
C LEU A 188 8.86 -7.69 12.75
N GLN A 189 8.37 -8.82 12.23
CA GLN A 189 8.22 -10.05 13.01
C GLN A 189 9.57 -10.51 13.60
N TYR A 190 10.64 -10.50 12.79
CA TYR A 190 11.98 -10.84 13.26
C TYR A 190 12.47 -9.86 14.32
N GLN A 191 12.29 -8.55 14.12
CA GLN A 191 12.68 -7.54 15.11
C GLN A 191 11.94 -7.73 16.44
N ASN A 192 10.63 -7.95 16.40
CA ASN A 192 9.81 -8.18 17.60
C ASN A 192 10.23 -9.47 18.34
N ALA A 193 10.54 -10.54 17.60
CA ALA A 193 11.03 -11.79 18.17
C ALA A 193 12.38 -11.58 18.88
N MET A 194 13.31 -10.85 18.27
CA MET A 194 14.62 -10.55 18.85
C MET A 194 14.52 -9.69 20.13
N ILE A 195 13.65 -8.67 20.12
CA ILE A 195 13.40 -7.82 21.31
C ILE A 195 12.82 -8.65 22.46
N SER A 196 11.88 -9.55 22.16
CA SER A 196 11.27 -10.46 23.15
C SER A 196 12.31 -11.41 23.77
N MET A 197 13.24 -11.95 22.96
CA MET A 197 14.32 -12.81 23.46
C MET A 197 15.30 -12.04 24.38
N ASN A 198 15.69 -10.83 24.00
CA ASN A 198 16.63 -10.01 24.78
C ASN A 198 16.02 -9.54 26.12
N SER A 199 14.72 -9.23 26.15
CA SER A 199 14.01 -8.84 27.37
C SER A 199 13.77 -10.01 28.32
N GLY A 200 13.62 -11.24 27.81
CA GLY A 200 13.56 -12.47 28.60
C GLY A 200 14.87 -12.78 29.33
N GLN A 201 16.00 -12.68 28.62
CA GLN A 201 17.34 -12.89 29.21
C GLN A 201 17.72 -11.83 30.26
N ALA A 202 17.21 -10.60 30.13
CA ALA A 202 17.42 -9.54 31.12
C ALA A 202 16.67 -9.79 32.44
N LYS A 203 15.51 -10.47 32.41
CA LYS A 203 14.75 -10.83 33.61
C LYS A 203 15.36 -12.00 34.37
N GLU A 204 15.99 -12.96 33.69
CA GLU A 204 16.67 -14.10 34.33
C GLU A 204 17.97 -13.72 35.05
N LYS A 205 18.61 -12.60 34.70
CA LYS A 205 19.81 -12.10 35.39
C LYS A 205 19.53 -11.28 36.65
N LEU A 206 18.26 -11.02 36.98
CA LEU A 206 17.84 -10.28 38.17
C LEU A 206 17.28 -11.17 39.30
N ILE A 207 17.38 -12.50 39.13
CA ILE A 207 17.03 -13.52 40.13
C ILE A 207 18.32 -14.21 40.56
#